data_AF-A0A8X6SVX7-F1
#
_entry.id   AF-A0A8X6SVX7-F1
#
_cell.length_a   1.000
_cell.length_b   1.000
_cell.length_c   1.000
_cell.angle_alpha   90.00
_cell.angle_beta   90.00
_cell.angle_gamma   90.00
#
_symmetry.space_group_name_H-M   'P 1'
#
loop_
_entity.id
_entity.type
_entity.pdbx_description
1 polymer ?
#
loop_
_entity_poly.entity_id
_entity_poly.type
_entity_poly.pdbx_seq_one_letter_code
_entity_poly.pdbx_strand_id
1 'polypeptide(L)' 'MSWTPLAHIDGTLNRALYISGVLRPVALPFIRVLRNPTFKQDNAQPYVTGIVRTFHDMENVRLLLWPTPLPDL' A
#
# COMPACT_ATOMS: atom_id res chain seq x y z
N MET A 1 -18.29 10.95 4.01
CA MET A 1 -16.83 10.76 4.03
C MET A 1 -16.51 9.78 5.14
N SER A 2 -16.17 8.53 4.83
CA SER A 2 -15.66 7.56 5.81
C SER A 2 -14.14 7.62 5.81
N TRP A 3 -13.54 7.89 6.96
CA TRP A 3 -12.08 7.84 7.13
C TRP A 3 -11.57 6.42 6.93
N THR A 4 -10.40 6.26 6.32
CA THR A 4 -9.70 4.98 6.32
C THR A 4 -9.20 4.66 7.74
N PRO A 5 -9.33 3.41 8.20
CA PRO A 5 -8.89 2.99 9.52
C PRO A 5 -7.37 3.10 9.64
N LEU A 6 -6.93 3.67 10.75
CA LEU A 6 -5.53 3.69 11.15
C LEU A 6 -5.16 2.31 11.71
N ALA A 7 -4.21 1.63 11.09
CA ALA A 7 -3.70 0.36 11.58
C ALA A 7 -2.51 0.57 12.52
N HIS A 8 -2.56 -0.07 13.69
CA HIS A 8 -1.41 -0.22 14.56
C HIS A 8 -0.64 -1.48 14.15
N ILE A 9 0.66 -1.35 13.94
CA ILE A 9 1.55 -2.48 13.64
C ILE A 9 2.48 -2.66 14.83
N ASP A 10 2.41 -3.83 15.45
CA ASP A 10 3.33 -4.19 16.53
C ASP A 10 4.71 -4.51 15.95
N GLY A 11 5.69 -3.67 16.25
CA GLY A 11 7.08 -3.82 15.82
C GLY A 11 7.42 -3.12 14.50
N THR A 12 8.61 -3.41 13.97
CA THR A 12 9.12 -2.75 12.76
C THR A 12 8.40 -3.25 11.51
N LEU A 13 7.84 -2.32 10.74
CA LEU A 13 7.16 -2.61 9.48
C LEU A 13 8.14 -3.16 8.44
N ASN A 14 8.09 -4.49 8.25
CA ASN A 14 8.81 -5.18 7.17
C ASN A 14 7.83 -5.55 6.05
N ARG A 15 8.36 -6.04 4.91
CA ARG A 15 7.56 -6.43 3.73
C ARG A 15 6.42 -7.42 4.03
N ALA A 16 6.63 -8.38 4.94
CA ALA A 16 5.60 -9.36 5.27
C ALA A 16 4.48 -8.73 6.08
N LEU A 17 4.84 -7.97 7.13
CA LEU A 17 3.88 -7.22 7.95
C LEU A 17 3.16 -6.12 7.16
N TYR A 18 3.82 -5.55 6.16
CA TYR A 18 3.17 -4.60 5.25
C TYR A 18 2.06 -5.26 4.44
N ILE A 19 2.32 -6.44 3.87
CA ILE A 19 1.29 -7.19 3.13
C ILE A 19 0.18 -7.68 4.07
N SER A 20 0.52 -8.35 5.17
CA SER A 20 -0.46 -9.01 6.04
C SER A 20 -1.19 -8.07 6.99
N GLY A 21 -0.55 -6.98 7.42
CA GLY A 21 -1.08 -6.04 8.40
C GLY A 21 -1.62 -4.73 7.82
N VAL A 22 -1.20 -4.34 6.61
CA VAL A 22 -1.63 -3.08 5.98
C VAL A 22 -2.34 -3.33 4.66
N LEU A 23 -1.67 -3.90 3.66
CA LEU A 23 -2.24 -4.00 2.32
C LEU A 23 -3.49 -4.87 2.26
N ARG A 24 -3.44 -6.08 2.83
CA ARG A 24 -4.58 -7.01 2.81
C ARG A 24 -5.76 -6.54 3.67
N PRO A 25 -5.60 -6.26 4.97
CA PRO A 25 -6.75 -6.00 5.83
C PRO A 25 -7.27 -4.55 5.71
N VAL A 26 -6.42 -3.60 5.30
CA VAL A 26 -6.80 -2.20 5.20
C VAL A 26 -6.93 -1.79 3.74
N ALA A 27 -5.83 -1.72 2.98
CA ALA A 27 -5.84 -1.04 1.68
C ALA A 27 -6.75 -1.73 0.64
N LEU A 28 -6.68 -3.06 0.50
CA LEU A 28 -7.43 -3.80 -0.52
C LEU A 28 -8.95 -3.63 -0.41
N PRO A 29 -9.58 -3.77 0.78
CA PRO A 29 -11.00 -3.48 0.95
C PRO A 29 -11.41 -2.10 0.41
N PHE A 30 -10.62 -1.06 0.68
CA PHE A 30 -10.91 0.30 0.19
C PHE A 30 -10.71 0.43 -1.32
N ILE A 31 -9.62 -0.11 -1.85
CA ILE A 31 -9.35 -0.07 -3.28
C ILE A 31 -10.50 -0.73 -4.06
N ARG A 32 -10.97 -1.90 -3.61
CA ARG A 32 -11.98 -2.69 -4.34
C ARG A 32 -13.36 -2.03 -4.43
N VAL A 33 -13.70 -1.12 -3.52
CA VAL A 33 -15.01 -0.42 -3.55
C VAL A 33 -14.98 0.88 -4.35
N LEU A 34 -13.80 1.35 -4.78
CA LEU A 34 -13.64 2.57 -5.55
C LEU A 34 -13.72 2.29 -7.06
N ARG A 35 -14.25 3.25 -7.82
CA ARG A 35 -14.25 3.17 -9.29
C ARG A 35 -12.92 3.68 -9.83
N ASN A 36 -12.16 2.79 -10.48
CA ASN A 36 -10.87 3.08 -11.12
C ASN A 36 -9.83 3.75 -10.19
N PRO A 37 -9.58 3.21 -8.99
CA PRO A 37 -8.63 3.81 -8.06
C PRO A 37 -7.19 3.71 -8.57
N THR A 38 -6.34 4.61 -8.06
CA THR A 38 -4.89 4.51 -8.18
C THR A 38 -4.32 4.58 -6.76
N PHE A 39 -3.52 3.58 -6.39
CA PHE A 39 -2.93 3.47 -5.06
C PHE A 39 -1.60 4.23 -5.00
N LYS A 40 -1.49 5.18 -4.07
CA LYS A 40 -0.27 5.93 -3.79
C LYS A 40 0.33 5.44 -2.47
N GLN A 41 1.63 5.18 -2.48
CA GLN A 41 2.45 4.85 -1.31
C GLN A 41 3.79 5.60 -1.44
N ASP A 42 4.50 5.78 -0.33
CA ASP A 42 5.84 6.36 -0.38
C ASP A 42 6.88 5.36 -0.93
N ASN A 43 8.08 5.84 -1.24
CA ASN A 43 9.16 5.03 -1.82
C ASN A 43 10.06 4.34 -0.78
N ALA A 44 9.62 4.17 0.47
CA ALA A 44 10.44 3.50 1.47
C ALA A 44 10.73 2.04 1.07
N GLN A 45 11.93 1.59 1.42
CA GLN A 45 12.49 0.32 1.01
C GLN A 45 11.59 -0.92 1.23
N PRO A 46 10.78 -1.07 2.32
CA PRO A 46 9.90 -2.23 2.45
C PRO A 46 8.83 -2.34 1.34
N TYR A 47 8.48 -1.23 0.68
CA TYR A 47 7.36 -1.14 -0.26
C TYR A 47 7.77 -1.35 -1.72
N VAL A 48 9.02 -1.02 -2.06
CA VAL A 48 9.57 -1.13 -3.43
C VAL A 48 10.18 -2.52 -3.69
N THR A 49 10.08 -3.45 -2.72
CA THR A 49 10.59 -4.82 -2.89
C THR A 49 9.77 -5.62 -3.89
N GLY A 50 10.43 -6.57 -4.58
CA GLY A 50 9.80 -7.41 -5.60
C GLY A 50 8.55 -8.16 -5.08
N ILE A 51 8.55 -8.62 -3.82
CA ILE A 51 7.41 -9.34 -3.26
C ILE A 51 6.16 -8.47 -3.10
N VAL A 52 6.33 -7.20 -2.72
CA VAL A 52 5.22 -6.25 -2.60
C VAL A 52 4.70 -5.87 -3.99
N ARG A 53 5.60 -5.70 -4.97
CA ARG A 53 5.20 -5.48 -6.36
C ARG A 53 4.41 -6.66 -6.93
N THR A 54 4.90 -7.88 -6.76
CA THR A 54 4.17 -9.10 -7.17
C THR A 54 2.81 -9.19 -6.50
N PHE A 55 2.70 -8.83 -5.22
CA PHE A 55 1.41 -8.77 -4.54
C PHE A 55 0.45 -7.77 -5.21
N HIS A 56 0.91 -6.55 -5.54
CA HIS A 56 0.07 -5.58 -6.24
C HIS A 56 -0.38 -6.08 -7.61
N ASP A 57 0.50 -6.73 -8.37
CA ASP A 57 0.17 -7.31 -9.67
C ASP A 57 -0.88 -8.43 -9.53
N MET A 58 -0.70 -9.33 -8.55
CA MET A 58 -1.65 -10.43 -8.29
C MET A 58 -3.03 -9.94 -7.84
N GLU A 59 -3.08 -8.84 -7.10
CA GLU A 59 -4.33 -8.25 -6.59
C GLU A 59 -4.91 -7.18 -7.53
N ASN A 60 -4.34 -7.02 -8.74
CA ASN A 60 -4.73 -6.03 -9.75
C ASN A 60 -4.79 -4.59 -9.20
N VAL A 61 -3.83 -4.23 -8.34
CA VAL A 61 -3.73 -2.90 -7.75
C VAL A 61 -2.93 -1.99 -8.68
N ARG A 62 -3.58 -0.96 -9.20
CA ARG A 62 -2.91 0.08 -10.00
C ARG A 62 -2.09 1.00 -9.09
N LEU A 63 -0.77 0.88 -9.13
CA LEU A 63 0.15 1.75 -8.40
C LEU A 63 0.42 3.07 -9.12
N LEU A 64 0.47 4.16 -8.36
CA LEU A 64 1.07 5.42 -8.80
C LEU A 64 2.59 5.31 -8.72
N LEU A 65 3.28 5.60 -9.82
CA LEU A 65 4.73 5.75 -9.81
C LEU A 65 5.08 7.08 -9.14
N TRP A 66 5.74 7.00 -7.98
CA TRP A 66 6.15 8.18 -7.23
C TRP A 66 7.62 8.52 -7.52
N PRO A 67 7.97 9.75 -7.93
CA PRO A 67 9.36 10.17 -8.06
C PRO A 67 9.98 10.43 -6.67
N THR A 68 11.16 9.86 -6.41
CA THR A 68 11.93 10.01 -5.15
C THR A 68 12.62 11.39 -5.07
N PRO A 69 12.86 11.98 -3.88
CA PRO A 69 12.05 12.03 -2.66
C PRO A 69 11.48 13.45 -2.49
N LEU A 70 10.22 13.66 -2.85
CA LEU A 70 9.45 14.84 -2.43
C LEU A 70 8.42 14.39 -1.38
N PRO A 71 8.66 14.65 -0.09
CA PRO A 71 7.69 14.36 0.97
C PRO A 71 6.45 15.27 0.88
N ASP A 72 6.54 16.39 0.14
CA ASP A 72 5.50 17.43 0.08
C ASP A 72 4.48 17.25 -1.07
N LEU A 73 4.66 16.25 -1.94
CA LEU A 73 3.78 15.96 -3.08
C LEU A 73 2.68 14.94 -2.72
#